data_AF-A0A7R8VXG3-F1
#
_entry.id   AF-A0A7R8VXG3-F1
#
_cell.length_a   1.000
_cell.length_b   1.000
_cell.length_c   1.000
_cell.angle_alpha   90.00
_cell.angle_beta   90.00
_cell.angle_gamma   90.00
#
_symmetry.space_group_name_H-M   'P 1'
#
loop_
_entity.id
_entity.type
_entity.pdbx_description
1 polymer ?
#
loop_
_entity_poly.entity_id
_entity_poly.type
_entity_poly.pdbx_seq_one_letter_code
_entity_poly.pdbx_strand_id
1 'polypeptide(L)'
;MNDFETCVLRGDRECRYLEGETHEGIGDHRRQSLFFCGHSDACTPFNTVGALQRAKHAVERHYAVVGILEDLNSTLTVLEHYVPRFFKGASQVYWDEVDRFTRINRNMFKPPVREEVKDLVRRNFTREVEFYEFCRQRLHRQFLALRLQGA
;
A
#
# COMPACT_ATOMS: atom_id res chain seq x y z
N MET A 1 19.10 11.47 -15.21
CA MET A 1 18.03 10.65 -14.61
C MET A 1 16.96 10.52 -15.67
N ASN A 2 16.71 9.30 -16.17
CA ASN A 2 15.64 9.08 -17.16
C ASN A 2 14.28 9.19 -16.45
N ASP A 3 13.23 9.59 -17.17
CA ASP A 3 11.87 9.53 -16.65
C ASP A 3 11.44 8.06 -16.43
N PHE A 4 10.37 7.86 -15.64
CA PHE A 4 9.91 6.52 -15.27
C PHE A 4 9.55 5.66 -16.48
N GLU A 5 8.99 6.25 -17.53
CA GLU A 5 8.58 5.51 -18.72
C GLU A 5 9.81 5.02 -19.50
N THR A 6 10.79 5.89 -19.72
CA THR A 6 12.07 5.49 -20.31
C THR A 6 12.75 4.38 -19.50
N CYS A 7 12.70 4.47 -18.16
CA CYS A 7 13.28 3.48 -17.24
C CYS A 7 12.63 2.09 -17.39
N VAL A 8 11.29 2.02 -17.43
CA VAL A 8 10.54 0.77 -17.64
C VAL A 8 10.82 0.20 -19.02
N LEU A 9 10.78 1.03 -20.07
CA LEU A 9 10.94 0.57 -21.46
C LEU A 9 12.35 0.06 -21.78
N ARG A 10 13.39 0.67 -21.18
CA ARG A 10 14.77 0.16 -21.27
C ARG A 10 15.01 -1.07 -20.40
N GLY A 11 14.13 -1.31 -19.44
CA GLY A 11 14.30 -2.35 -18.44
C GLY A 11 15.45 -2.03 -17.48
N ASP A 12 15.64 -0.75 -17.13
CA ASP A 12 16.65 -0.31 -16.17
C ASP A 12 16.41 -1.00 -14.80
N ARG A 13 17.48 -1.28 -14.05
CA ARG A 13 17.45 -2.15 -12.86
C ARG A 13 16.44 -1.70 -11.80
N GLU A 14 16.29 -0.40 -11.60
CA GLU A 14 15.41 0.22 -10.61
C GLU A 14 13.92 0.21 -10.98
N CYS A 15 13.59 0.00 -12.26
CA CYS A 15 12.21 -0.14 -12.77
C CYS A 15 11.93 -1.54 -13.34
N ARG A 16 12.81 -2.50 -13.04
CA ARG A 16 12.64 -3.90 -13.37
C ARG A 16 11.98 -4.64 -12.19
N TYR A 17 11.05 -5.53 -12.53
CA TYR A 17 10.17 -6.20 -11.58
C TYR A 17 10.03 -7.68 -11.97
N LEU A 18 10.97 -8.51 -11.54
CA LEU A 18 11.00 -9.93 -11.90
C LEU A 18 10.47 -10.78 -10.75
N GLU A 19 9.52 -11.68 -11.06
CA GLU A 19 9.02 -12.62 -10.07
C GLU A 19 10.15 -13.49 -9.51
N GLY A 20 10.14 -13.69 -8.19
CA GLY A 20 11.15 -14.45 -7.48
C GLY A 20 12.43 -13.67 -7.15
N GLU A 21 12.61 -12.46 -7.68
CA GLU A 21 13.81 -11.67 -7.44
C GLU A 21 13.91 -11.23 -5.97
N THR A 22 14.96 -11.71 -5.31
CA THR A 22 15.34 -11.33 -3.95
C THR A 22 16.31 -10.17 -4.04
N HIS A 23 15.87 -8.95 -3.72
CA HIS A 23 16.78 -7.83 -3.62
C HIS A 23 17.47 -7.86 -2.24
N GLU A 24 18.78 -8.09 -2.24
CA GLU A 24 19.62 -7.90 -1.05
C GLU A 24 19.89 -6.40 -0.86
N GLY A 25 19.09 -5.75 -0.01
CA GLY A 25 19.31 -4.34 0.33
C GLY A 25 18.13 -3.70 1.06
N ILE A 26 18.45 -2.78 1.97
CA ILE A 26 17.47 -1.96 2.70
C ILE A 26 17.08 -0.80 1.79
N GLY A 27 15.98 -0.93 1.05
CA GLY A 27 15.49 0.17 0.20
C GLY A 27 14.41 -0.17 -0.83
N ASP A 28 13.93 -1.42 -0.93
CA ASP A 28 12.87 -1.75 -1.88
C ASP A 28 11.47 -1.35 -1.35
N HIS A 29 11.22 -0.04 -1.25
CA HIS A 29 9.93 0.54 -0.87
C HIS A 29 8.81 0.29 -1.89
N ARG A 30 9.11 -0.40 -3.00
CA ARG A 30 8.14 -0.71 -4.06
C ARG A 30 7.23 -1.88 -3.67
N ARG A 31 7.60 -2.66 -2.64
CA ARG A 31 6.93 -3.90 -2.23
C ARG A 31 6.13 -3.70 -0.94
N GLN A 32 4.82 -3.49 -1.05
CA GLN A 32 3.95 -3.35 0.13
C GLN A 32 3.86 -4.67 0.89
N SER A 33 3.68 -5.78 0.17
CA SER A 33 3.52 -7.11 0.79
C SER A 33 4.73 -7.54 1.63
N LEU A 34 5.94 -7.11 1.27
CA LEU A 34 7.18 -7.39 2.00
C LEU A 34 7.12 -6.88 3.45
N PHE A 35 6.65 -5.63 3.64
CA PHE A 35 6.58 -5.00 4.96
C PHE A 35 5.57 -5.67 5.90
N PHE A 36 4.54 -6.31 5.35
CA PHE A 36 3.55 -7.06 6.13
C PHE A 36 3.94 -8.53 6.32
N CYS A 37 4.64 -9.14 5.36
CA CYS A 37 5.09 -10.53 5.45
C CYS A 37 6.10 -10.73 6.60
N GLY A 38 6.97 -9.74 6.82
CA GLY A 38 7.97 -9.74 7.89
C GLY A 38 9.39 -10.08 7.41
N HIS A 39 10.23 -10.54 8.34
CA HIS A 39 11.68 -10.66 8.13
C HIS A 39 12.16 -12.06 7.72
N SER A 40 11.26 -12.98 7.40
CA SER A 40 11.67 -14.32 6.92
C SER A 40 12.24 -14.24 5.51
N ASP A 41 13.25 -15.05 5.20
CA ASP A 41 13.74 -15.22 3.83
C ASP A 41 12.63 -15.64 2.86
N ALA A 42 11.57 -16.30 3.36
CA ALA A 42 10.41 -16.68 2.57
C ALA A 42 9.52 -15.49 2.15
N CYS A 43 9.81 -14.28 2.63
CA CYS A 43 9.16 -13.02 2.27
C CYS A 43 9.94 -12.21 1.23
N THR A 44 11.23 -12.49 1.04
CA THR A 44 12.09 -11.71 0.14
C THR A 44 11.80 -11.89 -1.35
N PRO A 45 11.32 -13.06 -1.85
CA PRO A 45 11.06 -13.23 -3.29
C PRO A 45 9.88 -12.38 -3.77
N PHE A 46 10.14 -11.49 -4.74
CA PHE A 46 9.14 -10.57 -5.30
C PHE A 46 7.97 -11.30 -5.96
N ASN A 47 6.76 -10.75 -5.80
CA ASN A 47 5.55 -11.19 -6.50
C ASN A 47 5.21 -12.69 -6.36
N THR A 48 5.66 -13.33 -5.27
CA THR A 48 5.39 -14.76 -5.05
C THR A 48 4.11 -15.01 -4.25
N VAL A 49 3.43 -16.12 -4.54
CA VAL A 49 2.22 -16.54 -3.80
C VAL A 49 2.53 -16.76 -2.32
N GLY A 50 3.69 -17.34 -1.99
CA GLY A 50 4.08 -17.61 -0.62
C GLY A 50 4.23 -16.34 0.22
N ALA A 51 4.92 -15.33 -0.29
CA ALA A 51 5.07 -14.04 0.39
C ALA A 51 3.71 -13.33 0.55
N LEU A 52 2.87 -13.35 -0.50
CA LEU A 52 1.53 -12.77 -0.46
C LEU A 52 0.65 -13.37 0.64
N GLN A 53 0.58 -14.71 0.71
CA GLN A 53 -0.28 -15.36 1.71
C GLN A 53 0.18 -15.10 3.13
N ARG A 54 1.51 -15.06 3.37
CA ARG A 54 2.08 -14.66 4.66
C ARG A 54 1.74 -13.22 5.02
N ALA A 55 1.85 -12.29 4.07
CA ALA A 55 1.46 -10.88 4.27
C ALA A 55 -0.03 -10.75 4.63
N LYS A 56 -0.93 -11.40 3.87
CA LYS A 56 -2.37 -11.41 4.16
C LYS A 56 -2.66 -11.97 5.55
N HIS A 57 -2.04 -13.10 5.89
CA HIS A 57 -2.17 -13.72 7.21
C HIS A 57 -1.72 -12.79 8.35
N ALA A 58 -0.59 -12.10 8.16
CA ALA A 58 -0.09 -11.13 9.13
C ALA A 58 -1.06 -9.97 9.33
N VAL A 59 -1.62 -9.40 8.23
CA VAL A 59 -2.65 -8.35 8.31
C VAL A 59 -3.86 -8.81 9.13
N GLU A 60 -4.35 -10.04 8.92
CA GLU A 60 -5.51 -10.55 9.65
C GLU A 60 -5.22 -10.78 11.13
N ARG A 61 -4.04 -11.33 11.45
CA ARG A 61 -3.68 -11.75 12.81
C ARG A 61 -3.15 -10.64 13.69
N HIS A 62 -2.43 -9.68 13.12
CA HIS A 62 -1.56 -8.78 13.89
C HIS A 62 -1.89 -7.30 13.72
N TYR A 63 -2.71 -6.92 12.73
CA TYR A 63 -3.06 -5.52 12.48
C TYR A 63 -4.52 -5.27 12.79
N ALA A 64 -4.78 -4.38 13.76
CA ALA A 64 -6.15 -3.94 14.06
C ALA A 64 -6.80 -3.29 12.83
N VAL A 65 -6.10 -2.33 12.21
CA VAL A 65 -6.55 -1.60 11.03
C VAL A 65 -5.38 -1.42 10.07
N VAL A 66 -5.64 -1.61 8.78
CA VAL A 66 -4.75 -1.23 7.69
C VAL A 66 -5.54 -0.30 6.76
N GLY A 67 -5.11 0.94 6.65
CA GLY A 67 -5.76 1.98 5.86
C GLY A 67 -5.24 2.08 4.43
N ILE A 68 -5.91 2.91 3.62
CA ILE A 68 -5.46 3.28 2.27
C ILE A 68 -5.45 4.81 2.11
N LEU A 69 -4.48 5.33 1.35
CA LEU A 69 -4.31 6.77 1.15
C LEU A 69 -5.38 7.37 0.23
N GLU A 70 -5.94 6.57 -0.67
CA GLU A 70 -7.01 6.99 -1.58
C GLU A 70 -8.35 7.21 -0.88
N ASP A 71 -8.52 6.68 0.34
CA ASP A 71 -9.74 6.77 1.14
C ASP A 71 -9.42 7.00 2.63
N LEU A 72 -8.88 8.19 2.91
CA LEU A 72 -8.52 8.58 4.27
C LEU A 72 -9.72 8.77 5.19
N ASN A 73 -10.89 9.13 4.65
CA ASN A 73 -12.11 9.25 5.45
C ASN A 73 -12.51 7.91 6.08
N SER A 74 -12.57 6.84 5.28
CA SER A 74 -12.84 5.49 5.80
C SER A 74 -11.72 5.04 6.74
N THR A 75 -10.45 5.30 6.39
CA THR A 75 -9.29 4.94 7.20
C THR A 75 -9.34 5.56 8.60
N LEU A 76 -9.51 6.88 8.69
CA LEU A 76 -9.54 7.60 9.96
C LEU A 76 -10.78 7.23 10.79
N THR A 77 -11.93 7.05 10.15
CA THR A 77 -13.15 6.59 10.85
C THR A 77 -12.94 5.21 11.48
N VAL A 78 -12.37 4.25 10.74
CA VAL A 78 -12.13 2.91 11.27
C VAL A 78 -11.10 2.94 12.41
N LEU A 79 -10.02 3.72 12.26
CA LEU A 79 -9.02 3.90 13.33
C LEU A 79 -9.62 4.51 14.60
N GLU A 80 -10.45 5.53 14.47
CA GLU A 80 -11.16 6.19 15.58
C GLU A 80 -12.03 5.23 16.38
N HIS A 81 -12.65 4.25 15.73
CA HIS A 81 -13.56 3.30 16.39
C HIS A 81 -12.86 2.05 16.90
N TYR A 82 -11.90 1.50 16.15
CA TYR A 82 -11.20 0.26 16.53
C TYR A 82 -10.05 0.51 17.52
N VAL A 83 -9.44 1.70 17.50
CA VAL A 83 -8.30 2.05 18.37
C VAL A 83 -8.52 3.45 19.00
N PRO A 84 -9.66 3.68 19.70
CA PRO A 84 -10.11 5.01 20.12
C PRO A 84 -9.17 5.69 21.12
N ARG A 85 -8.45 4.90 21.93
CA ARG A 85 -7.50 5.43 22.93
C ARG A 85 -6.44 6.35 22.31
N PHE A 86 -6.05 6.07 21.07
CA PHE A 86 -5.01 6.82 20.37
C PHE A 86 -5.58 7.71 19.26
N PHE A 87 -6.63 7.25 18.57
CA PHE A 87 -7.08 7.91 17.35
C PHE A 87 -8.34 8.76 17.50
N LYS A 88 -9.01 8.79 18.65
CA LYS A 88 -10.22 9.62 18.84
C LYS A 88 -9.96 11.09 18.48
N GLY A 89 -10.69 11.61 17.49
CA GLY A 89 -10.57 12.98 16.99
C GLY A 89 -9.52 13.17 15.89
N ALA A 90 -8.86 12.10 15.43
CA ALA A 90 -7.87 12.16 14.35
C ALA A 90 -8.47 12.69 13.04
N SER A 91 -9.72 12.37 12.73
CA SER A 91 -10.43 12.89 11.55
C SER A 91 -10.50 14.42 11.58
N GLN A 92 -10.86 14.99 12.73
CA GLN A 92 -10.93 16.44 12.91
C GLN A 92 -9.56 17.09 12.74
N VAL A 93 -8.56 16.61 13.47
CA VAL A 93 -7.19 17.16 13.39
C VAL A 93 -6.62 17.07 11.97
N TYR A 94 -6.87 15.96 11.27
CA TYR A 94 -6.39 15.78 9.91
C TYR A 94 -6.97 16.82 8.95
N TRP A 95 -8.29 17.03 8.99
CA TRP A 95 -8.96 17.95 8.07
C TRP A 95 -8.76 19.42 8.42
N ASP A 96 -8.58 19.75 9.71
CA ASP A 96 -8.22 21.11 10.15
C ASP A 96 -6.80 21.51 9.67
N GLU A 97 -5.89 20.54 9.53
CA GLU A 97 -4.47 20.78 9.20
C GLU A 97 -4.05 20.22 7.82
N VAL A 98 -4.99 19.77 6.98
CA VAL A 98 -4.68 19.04 5.73
C VAL A 98 -3.82 19.86 4.76
N ASP A 99 -4.04 21.17 4.68
CA ASP A 99 -3.27 22.08 3.84
C ASP A 99 -1.81 22.20 4.26
N ARG A 100 -1.53 22.00 5.55
CA ARG A 100 -0.16 21.95 6.07
C ARG A 100 0.50 20.62 5.73
N PHE A 101 -0.20 19.50 5.90
CA PHE A 101 0.35 18.16 5.65
C PHE A 101 0.61 17.88 4.17
N THR A 102 -0.30 18.30 3.28
CA THR A 102 -0.19 18.07 1.83
C THR A 102 1.02 18.78 1.19
N ARG A 103 1.54 19.84 1.82
CA ARG A 103 2.74 20.55 1.35
C ARG A 103 4.05 19.81 1.62
N ILE A 104 4.08 18.93 2.63
CA ILE A 104 5.32 18.30 3.11
C ILE A 104 5.79 17.20 2.13
N ASN A 105 4.87 16.31 1.74
CA ASN A 105 5.21 15.11 0.94
C ASN A 105 4.68 15.20 -0.49
N ARG A 106 4.73 16.39 -1.09
CA ARG A 106 4.27 16.59 -2.47
C ARG A 106 5.38 16.20 -3.44
N ASN A 107 5.08 15.25 -4.34
CA ASN A 107 5.93 15.03 -5.50
C ASN A 107 5.72 16.18 -6.51
N MET A 108 6.65 17.13 -6.53
CA MET A 108 6.59 18.31 -7.39
C MET A 108 6.73 17.98 -8.90
N PHE A 109 7.32 16.82 -9.23
CA PHE A 109 7.53 16.41 -10.61
C PHE A 109 7.04 14.98 -10.81
N LYS A 110 5.82 14.87 -11.37
CA LYS A 110 5.17 13.60 -11.72
C LYS A 110 4.67 13.66 -13.17
N PRO A 111 5.53 13.40 -14.16
CA PRO A 111 5.09 13.34 -15.55
C PRO A 111 4.02 12.25 -15.73
N PRO A 112 3.05 12.44 -16.64
CA PRO A 112 2.12 11.39 -16.98
C PRO A 112 2.88 10.21 -17.60
N VAL A 113 2.41 9.00 -17.31
CA VAL A 113 2.97 7.75 -17.83
C VAL A 113 1.94 7.15 -18.78
N ARG A 114 2.37 6.68 -19.95
CA ARG A 114 1.48 6.01 -20.92
C ARG A 114 0.80 4.80 -20.30
N GLU A 115 -0.44 4.54 -20.72
CA GLU A 115 -1.21 3.41 -20.17
C GLU A 115 -0.57 2.06 -20.48
N GLU A 116 0.00 1.91 -21.68
CA GLU A 116 0.75 0.72 -22.10
C GLU A 116 1.91 0.40 -21.15
N VAL A 117 2.60 1.44 -20.66
CA VAL A 117 3.73 1.30 -19.72
C VAL A 117 3.21 0.91 -18.34
N LYS A 118 2.08 1.48 -17.89
CA LYS A 118 1.43 1.04 -16.66
C LYS A 118 0.99 -0.41 -16.75
N ASP A 119 0.47 -0.85 -17.89
CA ASP A 119 0.07 -2.24 -18.11
C ASP A 119 1.25 -3.22 -18.04
N LEU A 120 2.42 -2.83 -18.56
CA LEU A 120 3.64 -3.61 -18.37
C LEU A 120 3.98 -3.78 -16.88
N VAL A 121 3.90 -2.71 -16.10
CA VAL A 121 4.15 -2.77 -14.66
C VAL A 121 3.09 -3.61 -13.95
N ARG A 122 1.80 -3.42 -14.26
CA ARG A 122 0.68 -4.19 -13.66
C ARG A 122 0.82 -5.69 -13.86
N ARG A 123 1.29 -6.14 -15.03
CA ARG A 123 1.54 -7.56 -15.32
C ARG A 123 2.59 -8.18 -14.41
N ASN A 124 3.54 -7.38 -13.93
CA ASN A 124 4.61 -7.84 -13.03
C ASN A 124 4.30 -7.60 -11.53
N PHE A 125 3.24 -6.84 -11.21
CA PHE A 125 2.82 -6.51 -9.84
C PHE A 125 1.54 -7.23 -9.39
N THR A 126 1.19 -8.34 -10.04
CA THR A 126 -0.10 -9.01 -9.82
C THR A 126 -0.38 -9.33 -8.34
N ARG A 127 0.61 -9.78 -7.57
CA ARG A 127 0.45 -10.08 -6.13
C ARG A 127 0.45 -8.85 -5.25
N GLU A 128 1.18 -7.80 -5.61
CA GLU A 128 1.15 -6.52 -4.90
C GLU A 128 -0.22 -5.83 -5.08
N VAL A 129 -0.78 -5.87 -6.29
CA VAL A 129 -2.15 -5.39 -6.57
C VAL A 129 -3.17 -6.25 -5.80
N GLU A 130 -3.01 -7.57 -5.80
CA GLU A 130 -3.89 -8.47 -5.06
C GLU A 130 -3.83 -8.22 -3.53
N PHE A 131 -2.65 -7.88 -3.01
CA PHE A 131 -2.46 -7.51 -1.60
C PHE A 131 -3.15 -6.18 -1.28
N TYR A 132 -2.99 -5.17 -2.14
CA TYR A 132 -3.66 -3.89 -2.00
C TYR A 132 -5.19 -4.04 -1.96
N GLU A 133 -5.77 -4.76 -2.93
CA GLU A 133 -7.22 -4.96 -2.98
C GLU A 133 -7.74 -5.77 -1.78
N PHE A 134 -6.94 -6.71 -1.26
CA PHE A 134 -7.25 -7.40 -0.02
C PHE A 134 -7.33 -6.43 1.18
N CYS A 135 -6.33 -5.56 1.36
CA CYS A 135 -6.31 -4.56 2.43
C CYS A 135 -7.47 -3.56 2.29
N ARG A 136 -7.72 -3.07 1.08
CA ARG A 136 -8.85 -2.18 0.76
C ARG A 136 -10.20 -2.82 1.08
N GLN A 137 -10.42 -4.06 0.63
CA GLN A 137 -11.64 -4.80 0.94
C GLN A 137 -11.82 -4.97 2.46
N ARG A 138 -10.75 -5.31 3.19
CA ARG A 138 -10.78 -5.46 4.64
C ARG A 138 -11.17 -4.14 5.33
N LEU A 139 -10.55 -3.02 4.94
CA LEU A 139 -10.89 -1.70 5.47
C LEU A 139 -12.36 -1.36 5.25
N HIS A 140 -12.86 -1.54 4.03
CA HIS A 140 -14.26 -1.23 3.69
C HIS A 140 -15.24 -2.14 4.41
N ARG A 141 -14.90 -3.41 4.66
CA ARG A 141 -15.69 -4.30 5.53
C ARG A 141 -15.75 -3.79 6.97
N GLN A 142 -14.62 -3.35 7.54
CA GLN A 142 -14.60 -2.77 8.88
C GLN A 142 -15.46 -1.51 8.95
N PHE A 143 -15.35 -0.63 7.95
CA PHE A 143 -16.14 0.59 7.86
C PHE A 143 -17.65 0.30 7.75
N LEU A 144 -18.05 -0.65 6.90
CA LEU A 144 -19.45 -1.07 6.78
C LEU A 144 -19.99 -1.65 8.09
N ALA A 145 -19.20 -2.46 8.80
CA ALA A 145 -19.60 -3.02 10.09
C ALA A 145 -19.94 -1.93 11.12
N LEU A 146 -19.19 -0.82 11.14
CA LEU A 146 -19.49 0.33 12.02
C LEU A 146 -20.82 0.99 11.67
N ARG A 147 -21.15 1.12 10.38
CA ARG A 147 -22.42 1.72 9.93
C ARG A 147 -23.62 0.85 10.27
N LEU A 148 -23.46 -0.47 10.24
CA LEU A 148 -24.52 -1.42 10.60
C LEU A 148 -24.74 -1.52 12.13
N GLN A 149 -23.73 -1.21 12.94
CA GLN A 149 -23.86 -1.17 14.41
C GLN A 149 -24.55 0.11 14.91
N GLY A 150 -24.56 1.18 14.10
CA GLY A 150 -25.21 2.45 14.41
C GLY A 150 -26.59 2.64 13.78
N ALA A 151 -27.11 1.65 13.06
CA ALA A 151 -28.47 1.60 12.51
C ALA A 151 -29.36 0.73 13.42
#